data_AF-A0A2E7JI57-F1
#
_entry.id   AF-A0A2E7JI57-F1
#
_cell.length_a   1.000
_cell.length_b   1.000
_cell.length_c   1.000
_cell.angle_alpha   90.00
_cell.angle_beta   90.00
_cell.angle_gamma   90.00
#
_symmetry.space_group_name_H-M   'P 1'
#
loop_
_entity.id
_entity.type
_entity.pdbx_description
1 polymer ?
#
loop_
_entity_poly.entity_id
_entity_poly.type
_entity_poly.pdbx_seq_one_letter_code
_entity_poly.pdbx_strand_id
1 'polypeptide(L)'
;MLSRVFSSFVVIGIALLIAKYQAVAQAQSPESGMRERVWIDESRIGNAAEEPENWLAYGRTYEEQRFSPLDQIDQSTVSRLGLAWTYDMKTTRGLEATPIVVDGLMFLSSAWSKVYAFEAATGTLVW
;
A
#
# COMPACT_ATOMS: atom_id res chain seq x y z
N MET A 1 35.04 46.05 27.78
CA MET A 1 33.93 46.14 26.81
C MET A 1 34.07 45.04 25.75
N LEU A 2 34.06 43.75 26.15
CA LEU A 2 34.38 42.64 25.22
C LEU A 2 33.83 41.25 25.63
N SER A 3 32.77 41.16 26.46
CA SER A 3 32.24 39.86 26.92
C SER A 3 30.85 39.48 26.39
N ARG A 4 30.23 40.29 25.51
CA ARG A 4 28.83 40.03 25.07
C ARG A 4 28.69 39.39 23.68
N VAL A 5 29.78 39.21 22.93
CA VAL A 5 29.70 38.78 21.52
C VAL A 5 29.84 37.25 21.33
N PHE A 6 30.44 36.53 22.27
CA PHE A 6 30.62 35.07 22.16
C PHE A 6 29.36 34.24 22.49
N SER A 7 28.36 34.83 23.16
CA SER A 7 27.16 34.10 23.61
C SER A 7 26.09 33.97 22.51
N SER A 8 25.98 34.91 21.57
CA SER A 8 24.93 34.88 20.54
C SER A 8 25.14 33.82 19.46
N PHE A 9 26.38 33.47 19.11
CA PHE A 9 26.63 32.48 18.04
C PHE A 9 26.30 31.04 18.45
N VAL A 10 26.52 30.69 19.72
CA VAL A 10 26.21 29.35 20.25
C VAL A 10 24.70 29.13 20.32
N VAL A 11 23.95 30.14 20.75
CA VAL A 11 22.48 30.06 20.85
C VAL A 11 21.82 29.96 19.47
N ILE A 12 22.31 30.72 18.48
CA ILE A 12 21.82 30.63 17.10
C ILE A 12 22.16 29.26 16.49
N GLY A 13 23.37 28.74 16.74
CA GLY A 13 23.78 27.41 16.30
C GLY A 13 22.91 26.29 16.86
N ILE A 14 22.61 26.34 18.16
CA ILE A 14 21.71 25.37 18.83
C ILE A 14 20.27 25.51 18.31
N ALA A 15 19.75 26.72 18.15
CA ALA A 15 18.42 26.95 17.60
C ALA A 15 18.27 26.42 16.16
N LEU A 16 19.29 26.62 15.32
CA LEU A 16 19.32 26.06 13.96
C LEU A 16 19.44 24.53 13.95
N LEU A 17 20.18 23.95 14.90
CA LEU A 17 20.29 22.50 15.06
C LEU A 17 18.95 21.90 15.49
N ILE A 18 18.28 22.52 16.47
CA ILE A 18 16.94 22.13 16.94
C ILE A 18 15.92 22.27 15.80
N ALA A 19 15.93 23.38 15.07
CA ALA A 19 15.04 23.59 13.94
C ALA A 19 15.24 22.54 12.82
N LYS A 20 16.49 22.19 12.50
CA LYS A 20 16.80 21.10 11.57
C LYS A 20 16.31 19.75 12.09
N TYR A 21 16.51 19.46 13.38
CA TYR A 21 16.08 18.21 13.99
C TYR A 21 14.55 18.08 13.99
N GLN A 22 13.84 19.16 14.29
CA GLN A 22 12.38 19.24 14.23
C GLN A 22 11.85 19.04 12.79
N ALA A 23 12.50 19.64 11.79
CA ALA A 23 12.12 19.45 10.39
C ALA A 23 12.31 18.00 9.89
N VAL A 24 13.36 17.30 10.36
CA VAL A 24 13.58 15.87 10.06
C VAL A 24 12.57 14.99 10.80
N ALA A 25 12.19 15.34 12.03
CA ALA A 25 11.20 14.60 12.82
C ALA A 25 9.75 14.80 12.32
N GLN A 26 9.46 15.96 11.71
CA GLN A 26 8.15 16.29 11.14
C GLN A 26 7.99 15.88 9.68
N ALA A 27 9.07 15.50 8.99
CA ALA A 27 8.96 14.85 7.69
C ALA A 27 8.28 13.49 7.91
N GLN A 28 6.96 13.44 7.73
CA GLN A 28 6.21 12.20 7.65
C GLN A 28 6.89 11.31 6.61
N SER A 29 7.46 10.21 7.08
CA SER A 29 8.11 9.23 6.21
C SER A 29 7.11 8.82 5.11
N PRO A 30 7.50 8.71 3.84
CA PRO A 30 6.62 8.24 2.76
C PRO A 30 5.90 6.92 3.11
N GLU A 31 6.52 6.10 3.98
CA GLU A 31 5.94 4.90 4.55
C GLU A 31 4.67 5.12 5.40
N SER A 32 4.53 6.25 6.12
CA SER A 32 3.36 6.48 6.98
C SER A 32 2.10 6.67 6.14
N GLY A 33 2.19 7.42 5.04
CA GLY A 33 1.07 7.60 4.11
C GLY A 33 0.73 6.35 3.29
N MET A 34 1.69 5.44 3.08
CA MET A 34 1.39 4.12 2.52
C MET A 34 0.71 3.22 3.55
N ARG A 35 1.25 3.14 4.77
CA ARG A 35 0.67 2.34 5.86
C ARG A 35 -0.78 2.73 6.16
N GLU A 36 -1.08 4.01 6.13
CA GLU A 36 -2.45 4.51 6.37
C GLU A 36 -3.41 4.12 5.25
N ARG A 37 -2.98 4.17 3.98
CA ARG A 37 -3.81 3.74 2.84
C ARG A 37 -4.11 2.24 2.88
N VAL A 38 -3.08 1.41 3.04
CA VAL A 38 -3.26 -0.06 2.98
C VAL A 38 -3.66 -0.70 4.30
N TRP A 39 -4.04 0.11 5.31
CA TRP A 39 -4.44 -0.42 6.60
C TRP A 39 -5.78 -1.16 6.48
N ILE A 40 -5.78 -2.41 6.96
CA ILE A 40 -6.95 -3.27 7.01
C ILE A 40 -7.14 -3.68 8.46
N ASP A 41 -8.25 -3.28 9.05
CA ASP A 41 -8.69 -3.72 10.38
C ASP A 41 -10.01 -4.48 10.30
N GLU A 42 -10.47 -4.97 11.46
CA GLU A 42 -11.71 -5.71 11.58
C GLU A 42 -12.93 -4.91 11.09
N SER A 43 -12.96 -3.61 11.38
CA SER A 43 -14.08 -2.76 10.97
C SER A 43 -14.12 -2.59 9.46
N ARG A 44 -12.97 -2.45 8.80
CA ARG A 44 -12.89 -2.30 7.33
C ARG A 44 -13.32 -3.57 6.63
N ILE A 45 -12.87 -4.75 7.09
CA ILE A 45 -13.32 -6.04 6.51
C ILE A 45 -14.82 -6.26 6.78
N GLY A 46 -15.30 -5.91 7.97
CA GLY A 46 -16.72 -5.99 8.31
C GLY A 46 -17.63 -5.15 7.41
N ASN A 47 -17.08 -4.08 6.83
CA ASN A 47 -17.76 -3.22 5.86
C ASN A 47 -17.25 -3.38 4.42
N ALA A 48 -16.56 -4.48 4.08
CA ALA A 48 -15.95 -4.67 2.75
C ALA A 48 -16.97 -4.67 1.59
N ALA A 49 -18.26 -4.82 1.88
CA ALA A 49 -19.32 -4.65 0.89
C ALA A 49 -19.45 -3.19 0.38
N GLU A 50 -19.05 -2.21 1.19
CA GLU A 50 -19.09 -0.78 0.88
C GLU A 50 -17.92 -0.31 0.01
N GLU A 51 -16.85 -1.10 -0.08
CA GLU A 51 -15.65 -0.85 -0.90
C GLU A 51 -15.50 -1.92 -2.00
N PRO A 52 -16.42 -1.99 -2.98
CA PRO A 52 -16.47 -3.11 -3.92
C PRO A 52 -15.25 -3.25 -4.85
N GLU A 53 -14.48 -2.17 -5.03
CA GLU A 53 -13.21 -2.12 -5.74
C GLU A 53 -12.06 -2.83 -5.00
N ASN A 54 -12.21 -3.04 -3.69
CA ASN A 54 -11.21 -3.66 -2.84
C ASN A 54 -11.52 -5.15 -2.58
N TRP A 55 -10.46 -5.93 -2.35
CA TRP A 55 -10.53 -7.34 -1.95
C TRP A 55 -9.68 -7.52 -0.68
N LEU A 56 -10.31 -7.25 0.47
CA LEU A 56 -9.61 -7.00 1.73
C LEU A 56 -9.27 -8.27 2.53
N ALA A 57 -9.94 -9.39 2.23
CA ALA A 57 -9.74 -10.68 2.91
C ALA A 57 -9.64 -11.83 1.91
N TYR A 58 -9.24 -13.01 2.37
CA TYR A 58 -9.04 -14.19 1.50
C TYR A 58 -10.29 -14.51 0.66
N GLY A 59 -11.47 -14.54 1.28
CA GLY A 59 -12.75 -14.70 0.58
C GLY A 59 -13.51 -13.41 0.29
N ARG A 60 -12.79 -12.28 0.17
CA ARG A 60 -13.29 -10.89 0.04
C ARG A 60 -13.92 -10.34 1.32
N THR A 61 -14.96 -11.00 1.83
CA THR A 61 -15.68 -10.65 3.07
C THR A 61 -15.54 -11.78 4.09
N TYR A 62 -15.97 -11.55 5.34
CA TYR A 62 -15.91 -12.58 6.39
C TYR A 62 -16.77 -13.82 6.10
N GLU A 63 -17.81 -13.69 5.28
CA GLU A 63 -18.68 -14.79 4.86
C GLU A 63 -17.99 -15.71 3.84
N GLU A 64 -16.82 -15.33 3.31
CA GLU A 64 -16.01 -16.13 2.39
C GLU A 64 -16.75 -16.57 1.12
N GLN A 65 -17.79 -15.83 0.70
CA GLN A 65 -18.62 -16.16 -0.45
C GLN A 65 -17.88 -15.97 -1.79
N ARG A 66 -16.79 -15.18 -1.79
CA ARG A 66 -16.03 -14.82 -3.00
C ARG A 66 -16.90 -14.17 -4.09
N PHE A 67 -18.00 -13.54 -3.69
CA PHE A 67 -18.91 -12.82 -4.56
C PHE A 67 -18.45 -11.37 -4.72
N SER A 68 -18.35 -10.89 -5.97
CA SER A 68 -18.11 -9.47 -6.27
C SER A 68 -19.39 -8.82 -6.82
N PRO A 69 -19.83 -7.66 -6.30
CA PRO A 69 -20.94 -6.90 -6.82
C PRO A 69 -20.54 -6.03 -8.03
N LEU A 70 -19.26 -6.00 -8.42
CA LEU A 70 -18.82 -5.29 -9.63
C LEU A 70 -19.40 -5.97 -10.88
N ASP A 71 -19.98 -5.18 -11.77
CA ASP A 71 -20.73 -5.66 -12.94
C ASP A 71 -20.24 -5.10 -14.29
N GLN A 72 -19.15 -4.33 -14.30
CA GLN A 72 -18.58 -3.78 -15.55
C GLN A 72 -18.25 -4.89 -16.58
N ILE A 73 -17.85 -6.06 -16.10
CA ILE A 73 -17.66 -7.27 -16.90
C ILE A 73 -18.86 -8.19 -16.64
N ASP A 74 -19.69 -8.36 -17.66
CA ASP A 74 -20.91 -9.18 -17.62
C ASP A 74 -21.04 -10.06 -18.86
N GLN A 75 -22.15 -10.78 -19.00
CA GLN A 75 -22.39 -11.70 -20.14
C GLN A 75 -22.37 -10.99 -21.51
N SER A 76 -22.68 -9.69 -21.55
CA SER A 76 -22.68 -8.89 -22.78
C SER A 76 -21.31 -8.30 -23.10
N THR A 77 -20.47 -8.03 -22.09
CA THR A 77 -19.19 -7.34 -22.26
C THR A 77 -17.97 -8.25 -22.20
N VAL A 78 -18.08 -9.46 -21.64
CA VAL A 78 -16.96 -10.40 -21.43
C VAL A 78 -16.23 -10.78 -22.73
N SER A 79 -16.91 -10.74 -23.87
CA SER A 79 -16.31 -11.01 -25.19
C SER A 79 -15.22 -10.00 -25.59
N ARG A 80 -15.17 -8.83 -24.94
CA ARG A 80 -14.17 -7.78 -25.18
C ARG A 80 -12.98 -7.86 -24.23
N LEU A 81 -12.97 -8.81 -23.30
CA LEU A 81 -11.92 -8.93 -22.30
C LEU A 81 -10.59 -9.32 -22.95
N GLY A 82 -9.51 -8.71 -22.49
CA GLY A 82 -8.15 -8.99 -22.95
C GLY A 82 -7.14 -8.89 -21.81
N LEU A 83 -5.94 -9.42 -22.04
CA LEU A 83 -4.84 -9.34 -21.09
C LEU A 83 -4.39 -7.88 -20.93
N ALA A 84 -4.53 -7.33 -19.72
CA ALA A 84 -4.05 -5.98 -19.41
C ALA A 84 -2.53 -5.96 -19.15
N TRP A 85 -2.05 -6.87 -18.31
CA TRP A 85 -0.62 -7.02 -17.98
C TRP A 85 -0.33 -8.43 -17.43
N THR A 86 0.94 -8.80 -17.39
CA THR A 86 1.42 -10.06 -16.82
C THR A 86 2.77 -9.86 -16.14
N TYR A 87 3.07 -10.69 -15.14
CA TYR A 87 4.35 -10.71 -14.45
C TYR A 87 4.85 -12.16 -14.29
N ASP A 88 6.10 -12.41 -14.68
CA ASP A 88 6.74 -13.73 -14.54
C ASP A 88 7.33 -13.88 -13.13
N MET A 89 6.73 -14.76 -12.33
CA MET A 89 7.11 -15.04 -10.93
C MET A 89 8.43 -15.80 -10.78
N LYS A 90 9.09 -16.21 -11.88
CA LYS A 90 10.39 -16.89 -11.88
C LYS A 90 10.42 -18.15 -11.01
N THR A 91 9.34 -18.93 -11.03
CA THR A 91 9.23 -20.20 -10.32
C THR A 91 8.52 -21.24 -11.19
N THR A 92 8.86 -22.50 -10.95
CA THR A 92 8.22 -23.68 -11.56
C THR A 92 7.35 -24.45 -10.56
N ARG A 93 7.13 -23.88 -9.37
CA ARG A 93 6.32 -24.46 -8.29
C ARG A 93 4.91 -23.86 -8.27
N GLY A 94 4.00 -24.52 -7.55
CA GLY A 94 2.59 -24.13 -7.47
C GLY A 94 2.40 -22.68 -7.00
N LEU A 95 1.40 -22.03 -7.59
CA LEU A 95 0.91 -20.70 -7.21
C LEU A 95 -0.55 -20.87 -6.78
N GLU A 96 -0.82 -20.66 -5.49
CA GLU A 96 -2.13 -20.93 -4.87
C GLU A 96 -2.72 -19.68 -4.20
N ALA A 97 -2.05 -18.54 -4.32
CA ALA A 97 -2.47 -17.31 -3.65
C ALA A 97 -3.79 -16.77 -4.21
N THR A 98 -4.66 -16.30 -3.31
CA THR A 98 -5.70 -15.31 -3.64
C THR A 98 -5.10 -13.93 -3.39
N PRO A 99 -4.99 -13.05 -4.40
CA PRO A 99 -4.48 -11.70 -4.20
C PRO A 99 -5.36 -10.88 -3.25
N ILE A 100 -4.74 -10.04 -2.43
CA ILE A 100 -5.39 -8.99 -1.65
C ILE A 100 -5.20 -7.68 -2.41
N VAL A 101 -6.28 -6.94 -2.65
CA VAL A 101 -6.24 -5.66 -3.36
C VAL A 101 -6.81 -4.58 -2.45
N VAL A 102 -6.01 -3.55 -2.18
CA VAL A 102 -6.39 -2.43 -1.33
C VAL A 102 -5.86 -1.13 -1.92
N ASP A 103 -6.77 -0.22 -2.25
CA ASP A 103 -6.49 1.16 -2.67
C ASP A 103 -5.46 1.27 -3.81
N GLY A 104 -5.61 0.39 -4.80
CA GLY A 104 -4.79 0.34 -6.01
C GLY A 104 -3.54 -0.54 -5.91
N LEU A 105 -3.21 -1.07 -4.72
CA LEU A 105 -2.11 -2.02 -4.55
C LEU A 105 -2.63 -3.46 -4.48
N MET A 106 -1.91 -4.37 -5.14
CA MET A 106 -2.16 -5.80 -5.14
C MET A 106 -1.03 -6.53 -4.44
N PHE A 107 -1.38 -7.37 -3.45
CA PHE A 107 -0.46 -8.19 -2.68
C PHE A 107 -0.75 -9.66 -2.94
N LEU A 108 0.27 -10.44 -3.26
CA LEU A 108 0.14 -11.90 -3.35
C LEU A 108 1.43 -12.61 -2.98
N SER A 109 1.27 -13.88 -2.58
CA SER A 109 2.40 -14.77 -2.36
C SER A 109 2.72 -15.62 -3.58
N SER A 110 3.96 -16.04 -3.68
CA SER A 110 4.46 -17.02 -4.64
C SER A 110 5.07 -18.21 -3.90
N ALA A 111 5.68 -19.12 -4.65
CA ALA A 111 6.43 -20.23 -4.11
C ALA A 111 7.45 -19.78 -3.05
N TRP A 112 7.64 -20.61 -2.02
CA TRP A 112 8.54 -20.35 -0.90
C TRP A 112 8.15 -19.12 -0.07
N SER A 113 6.86 -18.79 -0.05
CA SER A 113 6.30 -17.71 0.76
C SER A 113 6.87 -16.32 0.43
N LYS A 114 7.41 -16.15 -0.78
CA LYS A 114 7.81 -14.83 -1.28
C LYS A 114 6.56 -13.99 -1.46
N VAL A 115 6.53 -12.80 -0.88
CA VAL A 115 5.42 -11.85 -1.02
C VAL A 115 5.86 -10.76 -1.98
N TYR A 116 4.93 -10.34 -2.83
CA TYR A 116 5.11 -9.27 -3.80
C TYR A 116 4.01 -8.24 -3.61
N ALA A 117 4.34 -6.98 -3.88
CA ALA A 117 3.37 -5.91 -4.03
C ALA A 117 3.46 -5.29 -5.43
N PHE A 118 2.30 -5.03 -6.03
CA PHE A 118 2.18 -4.44 -7.36
C PHE A 118 1.21 -3.25 -7.35
N GLU A 119 1.44 -2.29 -8.23
CA GLU A 119 0.40 -1.37 -8.67
C GLU A 119 -0.63 -2.14 -9.52
N ALA A 120 -1.84 -2.37 -8.99
CA ALA A 120 -2.83 -3.29 -9.55
C ALA A 120 -3.26 -2.92 -10.99
N ALA A 121 -3.31 -1.63 -11.30
CA ALA A 121 -3.69 -1.14 -12.63
C ALA A 121 -2.64 -1.40 -13.71
N THR A 122 -1.35 -1.39 -13.35
CA THR A 122 -0.25 -1.42 -14.32
C THR A 122 0.59 -2.70 -14.28
N GLY A 123 0.53 -3.46 -13.19
CA GLY A 123 1.42 -4.59 -12.93
C GLY A 123 2.85 -4.19 -12.57
N THR A 124 3.10 -2.91 -12.28
CA THR A 124 4.42 -2.43 -11.86
C THR A 124 4.75 -3.01 -10.48
N LEU A 125 5.88 -3.70 -10.38
CA LEU A 125 6.38 -4.22 -9.11
C LEU A 125 6.78 -3.07 -8.19
N VAL A 126 6.27 -3.08 -6.96
CA VAL A 126 6.63 -2.14 -5.90
C VAL A 126 7.80 -2.70 -5.08
N TRP A 127 7.69 -3.94 -4.62
CA TRP A 127 8.73 -4.70 -3.91
C TRP A 127 8.52 -6.21 -3.98
#